data_AF-A0A545V998-F1
#
_entry.id   AF-A0A545V998-F1
#
_cell.length_a   1.000
_cell.length_b   1.000
_cell.length_c   1.000
_cell.angle_alpha   90.00
_cell.angle_beta   90.00
_cell.angle_gamma   90.00
#
_symmetry.space_group_name_H-M   'P 1'
#
loop_
_entity.id
_entity.type
_entity.pdbx_description
1 polymer ?
#
loop_
_entity_poly.entity_id
_entity_poly.type
_entity_poly.pdbx_seq_one_letter_code
_entity_poly.pdbx_strand_id
1 'polypeptide(L)'
;MECLPGDEQPPVPVLLLKTQSTPGDSYHDKLTAAQLPQGRRLAPIFVPVLRHKFDEAGLDTLRGLLRDQRIGSRPDASYGGLIFTSQRAVEAFAHVVNTEKPAQEAPSWPNLEDVPIYSVGPATTRALSAVTQTPTLQVSGEHTGNGEALAHYILDHYGTRHSDRSTKPPLLFLVGEQRRDIIPRTLMDPSLAPARRIKVTERVVYGTGVMESFAADFSRELIASDAIVREPSALPSRWVVVFSPTGCESMLYELGMLDHAGKYVPGARDGNTCIATIGPTTRDFLIDTFGFYPDPQSVSSNM
;
A
#
# COMPACT_ATOMS: atom_id res chain seq x y z
N MET A 1 -11.19 -56.82 -15.63
CA MET A 1 -10.47 -55.95 -16.58
C MET A 1 -10.45 -54.58 -15.93
N GLU A 2 -9.42 -54.34 -15.13
CA GLU A 2 -9.24 -53.12 -14.35
C GLU A 2 -8.88 -51.98 -15.31
N CYS A 3 -9.57 -50.85 -15.20
CA CYS A 3 -9.23 -49.62 -15.90
C CYS A 3 -7.88 -49.13 -15.38
N LEU A 4 -6.88 -49.04 -16.25
CA LEU A 4 -5.61 -48.36 -15.99
C LEU A 4 -5.91 -46.90 -15.57
N PRO A 5 -5.18 -46.32 -14.61
CA PRO A 5 -5.32 -44.91 -14.29
C PRO A 5 -4.96 -44.11 -15.55
N GLY A 6 -5.93 -43.38 -16.11
CA GLY A 6 -5.67 -42.48 -17.21
C GLY A 6 -4.64 -41.44 -16.78
N ASP A 7 -3.66 -41.16 -17.63
CA ASP A 7 -2.65 -40.12 -17.46
C ASP A 7 -3.34 -38.78 -17.15
N GLU A 8 -3.44 -38.46 -15.86
CA GLU A 8 -4.04 -37.21 -15.42
C GLU A 8 -3.01 -36.11 -15.70
N GLN A 9 -3.28 -35.29 -16.72
CA GLN A 9 -2.37 -34.22 -17.08
C GLN A 9 -2.08 -33.29 -15.89
N PRO A 10 -0.82 -32.84 -15.73
CA PRO A 10 -0.45 -32.01 -14.59
C PRO A 10 -1.25 -30.70 -14.60
N PRO A 11 -1.63 -30.17 -13.43
CA PRO A 11 -2.43 -28.95 -13.34
C PRO A 11 -1.69 -27.75 -13.93
N VAL A 12 -2.42 -26.78 -14.48
CA VAL A 12 -1.82 -25.56 -15.05
C VAL A 12 -1.53 -24.56 -13.94
N PRO A 13 -0.26 -24.15 -13.72
CA PRO A 13 0.09 -23.16 -12.73
C PRO A 13 -0.51 -21.79 -13.07
N VAL A 14 -1.05 -21.13 -12.04
CA VAL A 14 -1.57 -19.77 -12.09
C VAL A 14 -0.82 -18.94 -11.05
N LEU A 15 0.18 -18.20 -11.49
CA LEU A 15 0.99 -17.33 -10.65
C LEU A 15 0.21 -16.07 -10.32
N LEU A 16 -0.29 -15.97 -9.09
CA LEU A 16 -1.04 -14.85 -8.56
C LEU A 16 -0.07 -13.83 -7.98
N LEU A 17 0.10 -12.70 -8.66
CA LEU A 17 0.99 -11.61 -8.23
C LEU A 17 0.32 -10.75 -7.15
N LYS A 18 0.08 -11.37 -5.98
CA LYS A 18 -0.46 -10.77 -4.78
C LYS A 18 -0.04 -11.55 -3.54
N THR A 19 -0.13 -10.90 -2.38
CA THR A 19 -0.07 -11.60 -1.09
C THR A 19 -1.36 -12.36 -0.85
N GLN A 20 -1.27 -13.61 -0.40
CA GLN A 20 -2.43 -14.42 -0.03
C GLN A 20 -3.20 -13.76 1.12
N SER A 21 -4.52 -13.72 1.00
CA SER A 21 -5.41 -13.22 2.06
C SER A 21 -5.61 -14.28 3.15
N THR A 22 -5.76 -13.85 4.41
CA THR A 22 -5.98 -14.72 5.58
C THR A 22 -7.30 -14.37 6.27
N PRO A 23 -8.09 -15.37 6.74
CA PRO A 23 -7.79 -16.80 6.84
C PRO A 23 -8.01 -17.63 5.56
N GLY A 24 -8.53 -17.02 4.48
CA GLY A 24 -8.72 -17.68 3.18
C GLY A 24 -8.69 -16.68 2.03
N ASP A 25 -8.51 -17.17 0.81
CA ASP A 25 -8.38 -16.35 -0.40
C ASP A 25 -9.34 -16.80 -1.50
N SER A 26 -10.27 -15.92 -1.88
CA SER A 26 -11.32 -16.26 -2.84
C SER A 26 -10.80 -16.61 -4.25
N TYR A 27 -9.61 -16.13 -4.64
CA TYR A 27 -9.00 -16.53 -5.91
C TYR A 27 -8.45 -17.96 -5.83
N HIS A 28 -7.86 -18.33 -4.70
CA HIS A 28 -7.42 -19.70 -4.46
C HIS A 28 -8.61 -20.68 -4.56
N ASP A 29 -9.70 -20.37 -3.87
CA ASP A 29 -10.89 -21.24 -3.84
C ASP A 29 -11.50 -21.40 -5.25
N LYS A 30 -11.70 -20.28 -5.96
CA LYS A 30 -12.30 -20.28 -7.30
C LYS A 30 -11.45 -20.99 -8.33
N LEU A 31 -10.14 -20.74 -8.35
CA LEU A 31 -9.24 -21.33 -9.34
C LEU A 31 -9.03 -22.83 -9.05
N THR A 32 -8.94 -23.23 -7.78
CA THR A 32 -8.83 -24.65 -7.41
C THR A 32 -10.08 -25.44 -7.80
N ALA A 33 -11.26 -24.82 -7.71
CA ALA A 33 -12.52 -25.42 -8.13
C ALA A 33 -12.73 -25.44 -9.66
N ALA A 34 -11.97 -24.64 -10.42
CA ALA A 34 -12.14 -24.52 -11.87
C ALA A 34 -11.56 -25.73 -12.63
N GLN A 35 -12.27 -26.13 -13.68
CA GLN A 35 -11.80 -27.14 -14.64
C GLN A 35 -11.66 -26.50 -16.02
N LEU A 36 -10.47 -26.62 -16.59
CA LEU A 36 -10.20 -26.29 -17.99
C LEU A 36 -10.77 -27.39 -18.91
N PRO A 37 -10.84 -27.12 -20.24
CA PRO A 37 -11.15 -28.15 -21.21
C PRO A 37 -10.32 -29.41 -20.99
N GLN A 38 -10.92 -30.57 -21.30
CA GLN A 38 -10.30 -31.89 -21.08
C GLN A 38 -10.08 -32.25 -19.59
N GLY A 39 -10.76 -31.57 -18.66
CA GLY A 39 -10.71 -31.88 -17.23
C GLY A 39 -9.43 -31.41 -16.52
N ARG A 40 -8.61 -30.59 -17.18
CA ARG A 40 -7.35 -30.09 -16.61
C ARG A 40 -7.64 -29.15 -15.44
N ARG A 41 -6.95 -29.36 -14.32
CA ARG A 41 -7.06 -28.50 -13.13
C ARG A 41 -6.14 -27.28 -13.23
N LEU A 42 -6.46 -26.24 -12.48
CA LEU A 42 -5.56 -25.10 -12.22
C LEU A 42 -4.86 -25.29 -10.86
N ALA A 43 -3.64 -24.77 -10.74
CA ALA A 43 -2.85 -24.74 -9.51
C ALA A 43 -2.49 -23.29 -9.15
N PRO A 44 -3.23 -22.63 -8.24
CA PRO A 44 -2.94 -21.25 -7.84
C PRO A 44 -1.68 -21.19 -6.97
N ILE A 45 -0.75 -20.31 -7.32
CA ILE A 45 0.52 -20.10 -6.61
C ILE A 45 0.63 -18.61 -6.30
N PHE A 46 0.75 -18.24 -5.03
CA PHE A 46 0.89 -16.84 -4.63
C PHE A 46 2.35 -16.40 -4.70
N VAL A 47 2.60 -15.32 -5.45
CA VAL A 47 3.90 -14.66 -5.53
C VAL A 47 3.73 -13.24 -4.96
N PRO A 48 4.12 -13.01 -3.69
CA PRO A 48 3.98 -11.70 -3.05
C PRO A 48 4.78 -10.61 -3.78
N VAL A 49 4.12 -9.52 -4.13
CA VAL A 49 4.73 -8.41 -4.91
C VAL A 49 4.88 -7.14 -4.10
N LEU A 50 3.93 -6.86 -3.20
CA LEU A 50 3.81 -5.59 -2.53
C LEU A 50 4.39 -5.66 -1.12
N ARG A 51 5.32 -4.75 -0.82
CA ARG A 51 5.65 -4.37 0.55
C ARG A 51 5.30 -2.93 0.83
N HIS A 52 5.03 -2.65 2.09
CA HIS A 52 5.02 -1.28 2.55
C HIS A 52 6.45 -0.90 2.92
N LYS A 53 6.90 0.25 2.45
CA LYS A 53 8.21 0.82 2.76
C LYS A 53 8.02 2.18 3.42
N PHE A 54 8.95 2.55 4.28
CA PHE A 54 9.03 3.93 4.73
C PHE A 54 9.47 4.84 3.59
N ASP A 55 9.01 6.09 3.63
CA ASP A 55 9.49 7.14 2.75
C ASP A 55 10.59 7.91 3.48
N GLU A 56 11.86 7.63 3.15
CA GLU A 56 12.99 8.19 3.92
C GLU A 56 13.04 9.72 3.89
N ALA A 57 12.70 10.37 2.78
CA ALA A 57 12.63 11.84 2.72
C ALA A 57 11.55 12.40 3.66
N GLY A 58 10.42 11.70 3.75
CA GLY A 58 9.36 11.93 4.71
C GLY A 58 9.81 11.76 6.15
N LEU A 59 10.49 10.66 6.43
CA LEU A 59 11.04 10.36 7.75
C LEU A 59 12.11 11.37 8.16
N ASP A 60 13.02 11.76 7.27
CA ASP A 60 14.06 12.77 7.54
C ASP A 60 13.45 14.12 7.91
N THR A 61 12.39 14.52 7.19
CA THR A 61 11.64 15.72 7.54
C THR A 61 11.05 15.61 8.94
N LEU A 62 10.41 14.47 9.26
CA LEU A 62 9.83 14.22 10.59
C LEU A 62 10.89 14.18 11.69
N ARG A 63 12.04 13.52 11.46
CA ARG A 63 13.20 13.47 12.36
C ARG A 63 13.65 14.88 12.71
N GLY A 64 13.84 15.74 11.72
CA GLY A 64 14.20 17.15 11.92
C GLY A 64 13.16 17.90 12.75
N LEU A 65 11.88 17.77 12.41
CA LEU A 65 10.80 18.45 13.14
C LEU A 65 10.72 18.05 14.62
N LEU A 66 10.95 16.78 14.95
CA LEU A 66 10.95 16.29 16.33
C LEU A 66 12.22 16.72 17.09
N ARG A 67 13.40 16.58 16.48
CA ARG A 67 14.68 16.99 17.07
C ARG A 67 14.71 18.50 17.37
N ASP A 68 14.26 19.30 16.42
CA ASP A 68 14.23 20.76 16.53
C ASP A 68 12.98 21.26 17.27
N GLN A 69 12.14 20.35 17.79
CA GLN A 69 10.92 20.64 18.54
C GLN A 69 9.98 21.64 17.82
N ARG A 70 9.83 21.45 16.51
CA ARG A 70 9.04 22.32 15.62
C ARG A 70 7.55 21.96 15.61
N ILE A 71 7.12 21.03 16.45
CA ILE A 71 5.74 20.61 16.62
C ILE A 71 5.33 20.92 18.05
N GLY A 72 4.38 21.84 18.23
CA GLY A 72 3.92 22.25 19.55
C GLY A 72 3.15 23.56 19.57
N SER A 73 2.82 24.02 20.77
CA SER A 73 2.02 25.24 20.99
C SER A 73 2.84 26.54 20.95
N ARG A 74 4.17 26.44 20.84
CA ARG A 74 5.10 27.58 20.93
C ARG A 74 4.96 28.53 19.74
N PRO A 75 5.24 29.84 19.89
CA PRO A 75 5.11 30.81 18.80
C PRO A 75 6.01 30.51 17.59
N ASP A 76 7.16 29.89 17.83
CA ASP A 76 8.12 29.53 16.79
C ASP A 76 7.83 28.16 16.16
N ALA A 77 6.89 27.36 16.68
CA ALA A 77 6.60 26.03 16.14
C ALA A 77 6.09 26.10 14.70
N SER A 78 6.57 25.17 13.86
CA SER A 78 6.12 25.05 12.46
C SER A 78 4.72 24.44 12.37
N TYR A 79 4.38 23.56 13.31
CA TYR A 79 3.10 22.85 13.38
C TYR A 79 2.57 22.84 14.81
N GLY A 80 1.24 22.91 14.98
CA GLY A 80 0.62 22.84 16.30
C GLY A 80 -0.09 21.52 16.59
N GLY A 81 0.03 20.51 15.74
CA GLY A 81 -0.59 19.20 15.93
C GLY A 81 -0.31 18.23 14.79
N LEU A 82 -0.66 16.96 15.01
CA LEU A 82 -0.47 15.86 14.06
C LEU A 82 -1.80 15.23 13.67
N ILE A 83 -1.87 14.71 12.44
CA ILE A 83 -3.02 13.94 11.94
C ILE A 83 -2.53 12.59 11.41
N PHE A 84 -3.27 11.52 11.72
CA PHE A 84 -3.03 10.15 11.26
C PHE A 84 -4.34 9.49 10.80
N THR A 85 -4.42 9.06 9.54
CA THR A 85 -5.59 8.30 9.03
C THR A 85 -5.25 6.85 8.71
N SER A 86 -4.02 6.43 8.99
CA SER A 86 -3.49 5.12 8.64
C SER A 86 -2.59 4.60 9.76
N GLN A 87 -2.81 3.34 10.15
CA GLN A 87 -1.91 2.62 11.06
C GLN A 87 -0.45 2.64 10.55
N ARG A 88 -0.25 2.59 9.23
CA ARG A 88 1.10 2.59 8.64
C ARG A 88 1.84 3.92 8.83
N ALA A 89 1.11 5.03 8.82
CA ALA A 89 1.70 6.33 9.16
C ALA A 89 2.14 6.36 10.63
N VAL A 90 1.40 5.68 11.51
CA VAL A 90 1.77 5.53 12.93
C VAL A 90 3.02 4.67 13.09
N GLU A 91 3.13 3.56 12.35
CA GLU A 91 4.32 2.71 12.35
C GLU A 91 5.57 3.49 11.90
N ALA A 92 5.45 4.30 10.85
CA ALA A 92 6.51 5.19 10.36
C ALA A 92 6.92 6.23 11.42
N PHE A 93 5.94 6.85 12.08
CA PHE A 93 6.18 7.79 13.18
C PHE A 93 6.87 7.12 14.37
N ALA A 94 6.36 5.96 14.82
CA ALA A 94 6.92 5.20 15.92
C ALA A 94 8.36 4.75 15.62
N HIS A 95 8.64 4.36 14.38
CA HIS A 95 10.00 4.04 13.93
C HIS A 95 10.95 5.23 14.14
N VAL A 96 10.55 6.44 13.72
CA VAL A 96 11.35 7.65 13.96
C VAL A 96 11.52 7.92 15.45
N VAL A 97 10.44 7.89 16.24
CA VAL A 97 10.51 8.11 17.70
C VAL A 97 11.47 7.13 18.38
N ASN A 98 11.47 5.85 17.98
CA ASN A 98 12.31 4.84 18.61
C ASN A 98 13.77 4.91 18.16
N THR A 99 14.03 5.21 16.88
CA THR A 99 15.39 5.29 16.33
C THR A 99 16.14 6.55 16.73
N GLU A 100 15.40 7.64 16.96
CA GLU A 100 15.95 8.95 17.33
C GLU A 100 15.96 9.21 18.83
N LYS A 101 15.56 8.21 19.64
CA LYS A 101 15.52 8.36 21.09
C LYS A 101 16.93 8.66 21.62
N PRO A 102 17.15 9.79 22.31
CA PRO A 102 18.46 10.15 22.84
C PRO A 102 19.00 9.07 23.80
N ALA A 103 20.32 8.85 23.78
CA ALA A 103 20.99 7.82 24.60
C ALA A 103 20.86 8.05 26.12
N GLN A 104 20.75 9.32 26.52
CA GLN A 104 20.27 9.68 27.85
C GLN A 104 18.75 9.75 27.75
N GLU A 105 18.03 8.97 28.56
CA GLU A 105 16.57 8.98 28.61
C GLU A 105 16.06 10.40 28.90
N ALA A 106 15.90 11.21 27.86
CA ALA A 106 15.23 12.48 27.93
C ALA A 106 13.74 12.14 28.15
N PRO A 107 13.20 12.37 29.36
CA PRO A 107 11.87 11.86 29.71
C PRO A 107 10.76 12.44 28.82
N SER A 108 11.02 13.60 28.22
CA SER A 108 10.08 14.32 27.35
C SER A 108 10.13 13.89 25.89
N TRP A 109 11.15 13.15 25.40
CA TRP A 109 11.21 12.75 23.98
C TRP A 109 9.95 11.95 23.58
N PRO A 110 9.28 12.27 22.45
CA PRO A 110 9.64 13.16 21.33
C PRO A 110 9.22 14.64 21.45
N ASN A 111 9.02 15.13 22.67
CA ASN A 111 8.62 16.49 23.05
C ASN A 111 7.23 16.87 22.52
N LEU A 112 6.30 15.92 22.51
CA LEU A 112 4.92 16.12 22.08
C LEU A 112 3.96 16.24 23.27
N GLU A 113 4.49 16.76 24.38
CA GLU A 113 3.69 17.14 25.54
C GLU A 113 2.71 18.24 25.12
N ASP A 114 1.43 18.07 25.43
CA ASP A 114 0.37 19.05 25.09
C ASP A 114 0.19 19.32 23.58
N VAL A 115 0.61 18.37 22.72
CA VAL A 115 0.36 18.40 21.28
C VAL A 115 -0.89 17.58 20.94
N PRO A 116 -1.93 18.18 20.33
CA PRO A 116 -3.09 17.43 19.87
C PRO A 116 -2.72 16.51 18.71
N ILE A 117 -3.08 15.24 18.84
CA ILE A 117 -2.92 14.23 17.80
C ILE A 117 -4.30 13.72 17.40
N TYR A 118 -4.59 13.75 16.11
CA TYR A 118 -5.88 13.35 15.57
C TYR A 118 -5.77 12.02 14.83
N SER A 119 -6.67 11.08 15.11
CA SER A 119 -6.69 9.77 14.47
C SER A 119 -8.07 9.36 13.97
N VAL A 120 -8.10 8.60 12.88
CA VAL A 120 -9.32 7.92 12.40
C VAL A 120 -9.27 6.44 12.78
N GLY A 121 -10.28 6.02 13.54
CA GLY A 121 -10.61 4.62 13.79
C GLY A 121 -9.77 3.92 14.87
N PRO A 122 -10.30 2.84 15.46
CA PRO A 122 -9.69 2.19 16.62
C PRO A 122 -8.29 1.60 16.36
N ALA A 123 -8.02 1.11 15.14
CA ALA A 123 -6.71 0.53 14.81
C ALA A 123 -5.58 1.57 14.85
N THR A 124 -5.81 2.73 14.23
CA THR A 124 -4.86 3.85 14.23
C THR A 124 -4.66 4.41 15.63
N THR A 125 -5.74 4.61 16.39
CA THR A 125 -5.65 5.10 17.78
C THR A 125 -4.88 4.13 18.67
N ARG A 126 -5.17 2.83 18.60
CA ARG A 126 -4.43 1.82 19.39
C ARG A 126 -2.94 1.82 19.05
N ALA A 127 -2.58 1.97 17.78
CA ALA A 127 -1.18 2.05 17.36
C ALA A 127 -0.48 3.29 17.96
N LEU A 128 -1.16 4.44 18.01
CA LEU A 128 -0.61 5.67 18.61
C LEU A 128 -0.44 5.51 20.13
N SER A 129 -1.39 4.89 20.81
CA SER A 129 -1.31 4.63 22.25
C SER A 129 -0.13 3.73 22.64
N ALA A 130 0.42 2.95 21.70
CA ALA A 130 1.60 2.12 21.94
C ALA A 130 2.93 2.89 21.83
N VAL A 131 2.92 4.14 21.35
CA VAL A 131 4.13 4.98 21.28
C VAL A 131 4.46 5.51 22.69
N THR A 132 5.62 5.13 23.19
CA THR A 132 6.07 5.47 24.54
C THR A 132 6.57 6.92 24.62
N GLN A 133 5.91 7.74 25.44
CA GLN A 133 6.36 9.06 25.89
C GLN A 133 5.72 9.41 27.23
N THR A 134 6.30 10.37 27.97
CA THR A 134 5.73 10.87 29.23
C THR A 134 5.61 12.39 29.18
N PRO A 135 4.39 12.97 29.34
CA PRO A 135 3.07 12.33 29.43
C PRO A 135 2.65 11.60 28.13
N THR A 136 1.66 10.72 28.22
CA THR A 136 1.13 9.97 27.05
C THR A 136 0.59 10.90 25.96
N LEU A 137 0.66 10.45 24.70
CA LEU A 137 0.16 11.22 23.55
C LEU A 137 -1.33 11.58 23.72
N GLN A 138 -1.68 12.84 23.46
CA GLN A 138 -3.06 13.31 23.51
C GLN A 138 -3.77 12.99 22.19
N VAL A 139 -4.23 11.74 22.05
CA VAL A 139 -4.91 11.27 20.84
C VAL A 139 -6.42 11.54 20.94
N SER A 140 -7.01 12.09 19.88
CA SER A 140 -8.42 12.45 19.79
C SER A 140 -9.00 12.08 18.42
N GLY A 141 -10.33 11.96 18.34
CA GLY A 141 -11.03 11.70 17.08
C GLY A 141 -11.32 10.22 16.77
N GLU A 142 -10.95 9.28 17.64
CA GLU A 142 -11.22 7.83 17.45
C GLU A 142 -12.68 7.53 17.07
N HIS A 143 -13.63 8.24 17.68
CA HIS A 143 -15.08 8.07 17.50
C HIS A 143 -15.63 8.56 16.15
N THR A 144 -14.83 9.28 15.36
CA THR A 144 -15.31 9.94 14.13
C THR A 144 -15.54 8.96 12.97
N GLY A 145 -14.87 7.80 12.99
CA GLY A 145 -15.07 6.71 12.05
C GLY A 145 -14.54 6.94 10.61
N ASN A 146 -14.46 8.18 10.13
CA ASN A 146 -13.91 8.52 8.82
C ASN A 146 -13.23 9.91 8.81
N GLY A 147 -12.52 10.21 7.71
CA GLY A 147 -11.76 11.47 7.57
C GLY A 147 -12.62 12.74 7.51
N GLU A 148 -13.84 12.67 6.99
CA GLU A 148 -14.74 13.83 6.90
C GLU A 148 -15.23 14.26 8.28
N ALA A 149 -15.73 13.30 9.06
CA ALA A 149 -16.13 13.51 10.44
C ALA A 149 -14.95 13.95 11.31
N LEU A 150 -13.76 13.39 11.09
CA LEU A 150 -12.55 13.84 11.78
C LEU A 150 -12.21 15.29 11.45
N ALA A 151 -12.31 15.70 10.18
CA ALA A 151 -12.03 17.08 9.79
C ALA A 151 -12.97 18.07 10.49
N HIS A 152 -14.28 17.76 10.56
CA HIS A 152 -15.23 18.59 11.30
C HIS A 152 -14.91 18.64 12.80
N TYR A 153 -14.58 17.50 13.40
CA TYR A 153 -14.14 17.44 14.80
C TYR A 153 -12.89 18.30 15.03
N ILE A 154 -11.90 18.28 14.12
CA ILE A 154 -10.70 19.10 14.19
C ILE A 154 -11.04 20.59 14.12
N LEU A 155 -11.94 21.02 13.22
CA LEU A 155 -12.34 22.44 13.10
C LEU A 155 -12.83 23.02 14.44
N ASP A 156 -13.55 22.22 15.22
CA ASP A 156 -14.14 22.65 16.49
C ASP A 156 -13.17 22.48 17.66
N HIS A 157 -12.52 21.32 17.78
CA HIS A 157 -11.57 21.03 18.86
C HIS A 157 -10.31 21.90 18.77
N TYR A 158 -9.68 21.94 17.60
CA TYR A 158 -8.50 22.79 17.36
C TYR A 158 -8.89 24.27 17.31
N GLY A 159 -10.11 24.54 16.83
CA GLY A 159 -10.78 25.83 16.86
C GLY A 159 -10.77 26.47 18.24
N THR A 160 -11.31 25.73 19.21
CA THR A 160 -11.47 26.16 20.61
C THR A 160 -10.12 26.36 21.29
N ARG A 161 -9.18 25.43 21.05
CA ARG A 161 -7.82 25.46 21.60
C ARG A 161 -7.01 26.70 21.21
N HIS A 162 -7.27 27.24 20.02
CA HIS A 162 -6.59 28.43 19.48
C HIS A 162 -7.60 29.54 19.17
N SER A 163 -8.55 29.75 20.08
CA SER A 163 -9.59 30.79 19.97
C SER A 163 -9.04 32.21 20.19
N ASP A 164 -7.91 32.32 20.89
CA ASP A 164 -7.15 33.54 21.13
C ASP A 164 -6.31 34.00 19.91
N ARG A 165 -6.13 33.12 18.92
CA ARG A 165 -5.27 33.38 17.76
C ARG A 165 -6.08 33.71 16.51
N SER A 166 -5.72 34.80 15.84
CA SER A 166 -6.30 35.18 14.54
C SER A 166 -5.96 34.19 13.42
N THR A 167 -4.76 33.60 13.49
CA THR A 167 -4.30 32.54 12.57
C THR A 167 -3.86 31.33 13.39
N LYS A 168 -4.41 30.16 13.05
CA LYS A 168 -4.12 28.90 13.73
C LYS A 168 -2.80 28.31 13.23
N PRO A 169 -1.99 27.69 14.11
CA PRO A 169 -0.81 26.97 13.65
C PRO A 169 -1.21 25.86 12.66
N PRO A 170 -0.38 25.55 11.66
CA PRO A 170 -0.66 24.47 10.72
C PRO A 170 -0.67 23.10 11.42
N LEU A 171 -1.43 22.15 10.88
CA LEU A 171 -1.37 20.74 11.25
C LEU A 171 -0.48 19.97 10.26
N LEU A 172 0.36 19.08 10.77
CA LEU A 172 1.13 18.14 9.97
C LEU A 172 0.36 16.85 9.81
N PHE A 173 0.04 16.48 8.58
CA PHE A 173 -0.68 15.27 8.26
C PHE A 173 0.27 14.22 7.70
N LEU A 174 0.53 13.15 8.47
CA LEU A 174 1.37 12.04 8.04
C LEU A 174 0.53 11.05 7.22
N VAL A 175 0.88 10.91 5.94
CA VAL A 175 0.07 10.21 4.93
C VAL A 175 0.89 9.15 4.19
N GLY A 176 0.19 8.29 3.45
CA GLY A 176 0.78 7.41 2.46
C GLY A 176 0.95 8.09 1.10
N GLU A 177 1.79 7.52 0.25
CA GLU A 177 2.00 7.95 -1.14
C GLU A 177 0.67 8.03 -1.92
N GLN A 178 -0.15 6.98 -1.82
CA GLN A 178 -1.49 6.95 -2.38
C GLN A 178 -2.49 7.59 -1.42
N ARG A 179 -3.10 8.72 -1.80
CA ARG A 179 -4.11 9.40 -0.97
C ARG A 179 -5.18 10.15 -1.77
N ARG A 180 -6.41 10.06 -1.26
CA ARG A 180 -7.57 10.89 -1.62
C ARG A 180 -8.25 11.36 -0.35
N ASP A 181 -7.46 11.93 0.56
CA ASP A 181 -7.98 12.30 1.87
C ASP A 181 -8.78 13.60 1.80
N ILE A 182 -9.93 13.60 2.47
CA ILE A 182 -10.86 14.73 2.50
C ILE A 182 -10.43 15.78 3.53
N ILE A 183 -9.58 15.41 4.50
CA ILE A 183 -9.18 16.28 5.62
C ILE A 183 -8.57 17.61 5.14
N PRO A 184 -7.55 17.66 4.26
CA PRO A 184 -6.99 18.94 3.82
C PRO A 184 -8.04 19.81 3.12
N ARG A 185 -8.90 19.20 2.30
CA ARG A 185 -9.97 19.91 1.58
C ARG A 185 -10.96 20.55 2.54
N THR A 186 -11.41 19.82 3.57
CA THR A 186 -12.37 20.33 4.55
C THR A 186 -11.74 21.39 5.46
N LEU A 187 -10.52 21.17 5.95
CA LEU A 187 -9.85 22.10 6.88
C LEU A 187 -9.40 23.41 6.22
N MET A 188 -9.09 23.37 4.93
CA MET A 188 -8.59 24.51 4.15
C MET A 188 -9.66 25.11 3.22
N ASP A 189 -10.93 24.73 3.37
CA ASP A 189 -12.01 25.18 2.49
C ASP A 189 -12.12 26.72 2.51
N PRO A 190 -12.04 27.39 1.34
CA PRO A 190 -12.11 28.86 1.26
C PRO A 190 -13.47 29.43 1.67
N SER A 191 -14.54 28.62 1.68
CA SER A 191 -15.86 29.03 2.16
C SER A 191 -15.92 29.19 3.69
N LEU A 192 -14.98 28.59 4.44
CA LEU A 192 -14.87 28.82 5.87
C LEU A 192 -14.42 30.26 6.16
N ALA A 193 -14.92 30.82 7.26
CA ALA A 193 -14.42 32.08 7.78
C ALA A 193 -12.89 32.00 7.99
N PRO A 194 -12.10 33.05 7.68
CA PRO A 194 -10.64 33.01 7.78
C PRO A 194 -10.13 32.50 9.13
N ALA A 195 -10.78 32.92 10.23
CA ALA A 195 -10.44 32.49 11.58
C ALA A 195 -10.74 31.01 11.87
N ARG A 196 -11.60 30.34 11.09
CA ARG A 196 -11.89 28.90 11.24
C ARG A 196 -10.99 28.00 10.39
N ARG A 197 -10.36 28.53 9.33
CA ARG A 197 -9.49 27.74 8.44
C ARG A 197 -8.26 27.25 9.20
N ILE A 198 -7.87 26.01 8.92
CA ILE A 198 -6.67 25.37 9.48
C ILE A 198 -5.82 24.92 8.32
N LYS A 199 -4.59 25.45 8.22
CA LYS A 199 -3.65 25.01 7.20
C LYS A 199 -3.21 23.58 7.51
N VAL A 200 -3.23 22.71 6.51
CA VAL A 200 -2.72 21.34 6.60
C VAL A 200 -1.51 21.21 5.68
N THR A 201 -0.42 20.64 6.20
CA THR A 201 0.72 20.22 5.37
C THR A 201 0.77 18.71 5.36
N GLU A 202 0.63 18.12 4.18
CA GLU A 202 0.76 16.67 4.01
C GLU A 202 2.24 16.29 3.92
N ARG A 203 2.60 15.19 4.58
CA ARG A 203 3.92 14.57 4.47
C ARG A 203 3.76 13.08 4.24
N VAL A 204 4.15 12.62 3.06
CA VAL A 204 4.26 11.19 2.78
C VAL A 204 5.34 10.61 3.69
N VAL A 205 5.02 9.57 4.46
CA VAL A 205 5.98 8.88 5.36
C VAL A 205 6.06 7.38 5.09
N TYR A 206 5.18 6.86 4.25
CA TYR A 206 5.23 5.49 3.77
C TYR A 206 4.67 5.39 2.36
N GLY A 207 5.12 4.38 1.63
CA GLY A 207 4.63 4.06 0.29
C GLY A 207 4.42 2.56 0.12
N THR A 208 4.00 2.19 -1.08
CA THR A 208 3.98 0.80 -1.54
C THR A 208 5.13 0.60 -2.50
N GLY A 209 5.93 -0.43 -2.28
CA GLY A 209 7.03 -0.80 -3.17
C GLY A 209 6.95 -2.26 -3.56
N VAL A 210 7.76 -2.63 -4.55
CA VAL A 210 8.00 -4.03 -4.91
C VAL A 210 8.80 -4.70 -3.78
N MET A 211 8.45 -5.94 -3.42
CA MET A 211 9.23 -6.76 -2.51
C MET A 211 10.61 -7.07 -3.11
N GLU A 212 11.68 -6.95 -2.32
CA GLU A 212 13.04 -7.27 -2.78
C GLU A 212 13.16 -8.72 -3.25
N SER A 213 12.44 -9.64 -2.61
CA SER A 213 12.41 -11.05 -3.00
C SER A 213 11.57 -11.33 -4.24
N PHE A 214 10.74 -10.37 -4.69
CA PHE A 214 9.75 -10.62 -5.74
C PHE A 214 10.38 -11.21 -7.01
N ALA A 215 11.46 -10.61 -7.51
CA ALA A 215 12.14 -11.08 -8.72
C ALA A 215 12.60 -12.53 -8.56
N ALA A 216 13.31 -12.84 -7.47
CA ALA A 216 13.82 -14.18 -7.19
C ALA A 216 12.70 -15.22 -6.96
N ASP A 217 11.66 -14.83 -6.22
CA ASP A 217 10.50 -15.68 -5.96
C ASP A 217 9.74 -15.98 -7.25
N PHE A 218 9.51 -14.96 -8.08
CA PHE A 218 8.84 -15.11 -9.37
C PHE A 218 9.67 -15.97 -10.33
N SER A 219 10.97 -15.71 -10.46
CA SER A 219 11.89 -16.52 -11.27
C SER A 219 11.91 -17.99 -10.85
N ARG A 220 11.89 -18.26 -9.53
CA ARG A 220 11.79 -19.63 -9.02
C ARG A 220 10.51 -20.33 -9.48
N GLU A 221 9.37 -19.64 -9.41
CA GLU A 221 8.09 -20.21 -9.88
C GLU A 221 8.04 -20.35 -11.41
N LEU A 222 8.73 -19.49 -12.17
CA LEU A 222 8.90 -19.66 -13.61
C LEU A 222 9.67 -20.96 -13.91
N ILE A 223 10.84 -21.13 -13.30
CA ILE A 223 11.66 -22.35 -13.47
C ILE A 223 10.89 -23.60 -13.08
N ALA A 224 10.18 -23.56 -11.94
CA ALA A 224 9.38 -24.69 -11.47
C ALA A 224 8.23 -25.04 -12.44
N SER A 225 7.59 -24.04 -13.04
CA SER A 225 6.51 -24.28 -14.02
C SER A 225 7.03 -24.76 -15.39
N ASP A 226 8.23 -24.36 -15.80
CA ASP A 226 8.89 -24.86 -17.01
C ASP A 226 9.35 -26.32 -16.90
N ALA A 227 9.67 -26.78 -15.70
CA ALA A 227 10.07 -28.16 -15.45
C ALA A 227 8.90 -29.17 -15.57
N ILE A 228 7.66 -28.70 -15.65
CA ILE A 228 6.48 -29.57 -15.76
C ILE A 228 6.37 -30.07 -17.20
N VAL A 229 6.66 -31.37 -17.40
CA VAL A 229 6.51 -32.04 -18.71
C VAL A 229 5.02 -32.12 -19.06
N ARG A 230 4.66 -31.65 -20.26
CA ARG A 230 3.28 -31.61 -20.77
C ARG A 230 3.25 -32.10 -22.21
N GLU A 231 2.15 -32.76 -22.57
CA GLU A 231 1.84 -33.01 -23.98
C GLU A 231 1.58 -31.69 -24.71
N PRO A 232 1.95 -31.59 -26.01
CA PRO A 232 1.64 -30.44 -26.83
C PRO A 232 0.15 -30.11 -26.79
N SER A 233 -0.19 -28.88 -26.40
CA SER A 233 -1.58 -28.43 -26.33
C SER A 233 -1.70 -26.99 -26.81
N ALA A 234 -2.87 -26.62 -27.35
CA ALA A 234 -3.16 -25.24 -27.71
C ALA A 234 -3.42 -24.32 -26.50
N LEU A 235 -3.46 -24.89 -25.29
CA LEU A 235 -3.63 -24.14 -24.05
C LEU A 235 -2.27 -23.67 -23.50
N PRO A 236 -2.23 -22.51 -22.83
CA PRO A 236 -1.01 -22.05 -22.19
C PRO A 236 -0.52 -23.03 -21.12
N SER A 237 0.80 -23.10 -20.98
CA SER A 237 1.47 -23.92 -19.97
C SER A 237 1.47 -23.24 -18.59
N ARG A 238 1.32 -21.90 -18.54
CA ARG A 238 1.12 -21.14 -17.30
C ARG A 238 0.30 -19.87 -17.49
N TRP A 239 -0.29 -19.40 -16.40
CA TRP A 239 -0.89 -18.07 -16.29
C TRP A 239 -0.12 -17.21 -15.29
N VAL A 240 0.01 -15.92 -15.59
CA VAL A 240 0.47 -14.89 -14.65
C VAL A 240 -0.67 -13.88 -14.49
N VAL A 241 -1.15 -13.69 -13.27
CA VAL A 241 -2.28 -12.80 -12.96
C VAL A 241 -1.79 -11.60 -12.16
N VAL A 242 -1.92 -10.41 -12.73
CA VAL A 242 -1.38 -9.15 -12.22
C VAL A 242 -2.46 -8.33 -11.52
N PHE A 243 -2.30 -8.14 -10.21
CA PHE A 243 -3.29 -7.47 -9.35
C PHE A 243 -3.12 -5.96 -9.25
N SER A 244 -1.94 -5.42 -9.52
CA SER A 244 -1.67 -3.99 -9.45
C SER A 244 -0.55 -3.58 -10.40
N PRO A 245 -0.42 -2.29 -10.76
CA PRO A 245 0.75 -1.76 -11.47
C PRO A 245 2.09 -2.12 -10.84
N THR A 246 2.13 -2.23 -9.50
CA THR A 246 3.35 -2.53 -8.77
C THR A 246 3.87 -3.92 -9.13
N GLY A 247 5.15 -3.99 -9.53
CA GLY A 247 5.82 -5.22 -9.94
C GLY A 247 5.66 -5.58 -11.42
N CYS A 248 4.91 -4.81 -12.22
CA CYS A 248 4.78 -5.05 -13.67
C CYS A 248 6.13 -5.00 -14.38
N GLU A 249 6.97 -4.01 -14.07
CA GLU A 249 8.31 -3.89 -14.64
C GLU A 249 9.16 -5.12 -14.33
N SER A 250 9.29 -5.47 -13.05
CA SER A 250 10.05 -6.64 -12.60
C SER A 250 9.50 -7.93 -13.22
N MET A 251 8.18 -8.10 -13.30
CA MET A 251 7.56 -9.26 -13.94
C MET A 251 7.96 -9.37 -15.43
N LEU A 252 7.84 -8.29 -16.20
CA LEU A 252 8.20 -8.30 -17.62
C LEU A 252 9.70 -8.48 -17.84
N TYR A 253 10.53 -7.94 -16.95
CA TYR A 253 11.98 -8.14 -16.97
C TYR A 253 12.35 -9.61 -16.73
N GLU A 254 11.81 -10.24 -15.69
CA GLU A 254 12.04 -11.67 -15.38
C GLU A 254 11.53 -12.60 -16.49
N LEU A 255 10.48 -12.20 -17.22
CA LEU A 255 9.99 -12.91 -18.40
C LEU A 255 10.85 -12.68 -19.66
N GLY A 256 11.91 -11.86 -19.59
CA GLY A 256 12.76 -11.53 -20.74
C GLY A 256 12.04 -10.70 -21.81
N MET A 257 10.99 -9.96 -21.43
CA MET A 257 10.13 -9.23 -22.37
C MET A 257 10.48 -7.74 -22.53
N LEU A 258 11.42 -7.20 -21.73
CA LEU A 258 11.83 -5.80 -21.79
C LEU A 258 13.22 -5.63 -22.44
N ASP A 259 13.41 -4.53 -23.17
CA ASP A 259 14.71 -4.07 -23.63
C ASP A 259 15.45 -3.25 -22.56
N HIS A 260 16.66 -2.79 -22.91
CA HIS A 260 17.48 -1.91 -22.07
C HIS A 260 16.84 -0.55 -21.76
N ALA A 261 15.82 -0.14 -22.53
CA ALA A 261 15.06 1.08 -22.33
C ALA A 261 13.77 0.85 -21.51
N GLY A 262 13.54 -0.38 -21.04
CA GLY A 262 12.35 -0.74 -20.28
C GLY A 262 11.09 -0.79 -21.14
N LYS A 263 11.19 -1.06 -22.44
CA LYS A 263 10.05 -1.22 -23.35
C LYS A 263 9.89 -2.66 -23.80
N TYR A 264 8.65 -3.05 -24.06
CA TYR A 264 8.33 -4.38 -24.54
C TYR A 264 9.02 -4.67 -25.88
N VAL A 265 9.67 -5.82 -25.97
CA VAL A 265 10.31 -6.32 -27.19
C VAL A 265 9.29 -7.13 -28.01
N PRO A 266 8.91 -6.70 -29.23
CA PRO A 266 8.02 -7.46 -30.09
C PRO A 266 8.56 -8.86 -30.37
N GLY A 267 7.75 -9.89 -30.14
CA GLY A 267 8.12 -11.29 -30.34
C GLY A 267 8.83 -11.95 -29.15
N ALA A 268 9.05 -11.24 -28.03
CA ALA A 268 9.68 -11.82 -26.84
C ALA A 268 8.77 -12.75 -26.02
N ARG A 269 7.51 -12.94 -26.43
CA ARG A 269 6.61 -13.91 -25.79
C ARG A 269 7.09 -15.34 -26.07
N ASP A 270 7.13 -16.16 -25.02
CA ASP A 270 7.51 -17.59 -25.08
C ASP A 270 6.43 -18.48 -25.74
N GLY A 271 5.22 -17.95 -25.98
CA GLY A 271 4.06 -18.68 -26.50
C GLY A 271 3.41 -19.63 -25.48
N ASN A 272 3.97 -19.75 -24.28
CA ASN A 272 3.56 -20.69 -23.24
C ASN A 272 2.92 -19.98 -22.03
N THR A 273 3.13 -18.67 -21.92
CA THR A 273 2.70 -17.84 -20.79
C THR A 273 1.58 -16.88 -21.22
N CYS A 274 0.42 -17.00 -20.58
CA CYS A 274 -0.66 -16.00 -20.66
C CYS A 274 -0.59 -15.04 -19.47
N ILE A 275 -0.67 -13.74 -19.73
CA ILE A 275 -0.62 -12.68 -18.72
C ILE A 275 -1.96 -11.96 -18.66
N ALA A 276 -2.68 -12.10 -17.55
CA ALA A 276 -3.95 -11.42 -17.32
C ALA A 276 -3.79 -10.34 -16.24
N THR A 277 -4.48 -9.22 -16.38
CA THR A 277 -4.59 -8.20 -15.32
C THR A 277 -5.96 -8.31 -14.65
N ILE A 278 -6.15 -7.92 -13.40
CA ILE A 278 -7.50 -7.99 -12.77
C ILE A 278 -8.43 -6.84 -13.16
N GLY A 279 -7.87 -5.70 -13.59
CA GLY A 279 -8.67 -4.50 -13.82
C GLY A 279 -7.99 -3.48 -14.74
N PRO A 280 -8.75 -2.48 -15.20
CA PRO A 280 -8.32 -1.53 -16.23
C PRO A 280 -7.10 -0.72 -15.82
N THR A 281 -6.98 -0.31 -14.55
CA THR A 281 -5.82 0.45 -14.05
C THR A 281 -4.49 -0.27 -14.32
N THR A 282 -4.42 -1.57 -14.05
CA THR A 282 -3.21 -2.37 -14.27
C THR A 282 -2.96 -2.61 -15.75
N ARG A 283 -4.02 -2.87 -16.53
CA ARG A 283 -3.94 -3.03 -17.99
C ARG A 283 -3.39 -1.76 -18.65
N ASP A 284 -3.98 -0.62 -18.34
CA ASP A 284 -3.62 0.66 -18.95
C ASP A 284 -2.18 1.04 -18.56
N PHE A 285 -1.77 0.77 -17.31
CA PHE A 285 -0.38 0.93 -16.89
C PHE A 285 0.61 0.09 -17.72
N LEU A 286 0.31 -1.18 -17.99
CA LEU A 286 1.16 -2.05 -18.82
C LEU A 286 1.31 -1.52 -20.25
N ILE A 287 0.22 -1.04 -20.82
CA ILE A 287 0.17 -0.50 -22.18
C ILE A 287 0.92 0.83 -22.25
N ASP A 288 0.56 1.79 -21.40
CA ASP A 288 1.08 3.15 -21.45
C ASP A 288 2.57 3.20 -21.07
N THR A 289 2.99 2.37 -20.10
CA THR A 289 4.36 2.41 -19.58
C THR A 289 5.31 1.54 -20.40
N PHE A 290 4.92 0.33 -20.79
CA PHE A 290 5.83 -0.63 -21.43
C PHE A 290 5.50 -0.89 -22.89
N GLY A 291 4.32 -0.49 -23.39
CA GLY A 291 3.81 -0.93 -24.70
C GLY A 291 3.39 -2.40 -24.71
N PHE A 292 3.16 -2.99 -23.55
CA PHE A 292 2.78 -4.39 -23.41
C PHE A 292 1.27 -4.56 -23.33
N TYR A 293 0.72 -5.39 -24.22
CA TYR A 293 -0.70 -5.75 -24.20
C TYR A 293 -0.88 -7.10 -23.47
N PRO A 294 -1.58 -7.13 -22.31
CA PRO A 294 -1.91 -8.37 -21.63
C PRO A 294 -2.93 -9.19 -22.42
N ASP A 295 -2.97 -10.49 -22.16
CA ASP A 295 -3.91 -11.42 -22.77
C ASP A 295 -5.36 -11.09 -22.35
N PRO A 296 -6.34 -11.24 -23.26
CA PRO A 296 -7.72 -10.90 -22.98
C PRO A 296 -8.28 -11.73 -21.83
N GLN A 297 -8.98 -11.08 -20.90
CA GLN A 297 -9.79 -11.77 -19.91
C GLN A 297 -10.99 -12.43 -20.62
N SER A 298 -10.93 -13.74 -20.89
CA SER A 298 -12.17 -14.50 -21.14
C SER A 298 -12.79 -14.89 -19.79
N VAL A 299 -13.28 -13.90 -19.04
CA VAL A 299 -14.20 -14.15 -17.93
C VAL A 299 -15.39 -13.27 -18.17
N SER A 300 -16.44 -13.87 -18.75
CA SER A 300 -17.76 -13.27 -18.81
C SER A 300 -18.11 -12.75 -17.42
N SER A 301 -18.26 -11.43 -17.32
CA SER A 301 -18.89 -10.74 -16.21
C SER A 301 -20.35 -11.20 -16.13
N ASN A 302 -20.56 -12.36 -15.51
CA ASN A 302 -21.79 -12.89 -14.94
C ASN A 302 -21.50 -14.29 -14.38
N MET A 303 -20.90 -14.33 -13.19
CA MET A 303 -21.05 -15.39 -12.19
C MET A 303 -21.11 -14.75 -10.82
#